data_AF-A0A5J6LKQ8-F1
#
_entry.id   AF-A0A5J6LKQ8-F1
#
_cell.length_a   1.000
_cell.length_b   1.000
_cell.length_c   1.000
_cell.angle_alpha   90.00
_cell.angle_beta   90.00
_cell.angle_gamma   90.00
#
_symmetry.space_group_name_H-M   'P 1'
#
loop_
_entity.id
_entity.type
_entity.pdbx_description
1 polymer ?
#
loop_
_entity_poly.entity_id
_entity_poly.type
_entity_poly.pdbx_seq_one_letter_code
_entity_poly.pdbx_strand_id
1 'polypeptide(L)' 'MKLGDDICLTVTCINGGQLRFGITAPKEINIVRSELIDKEQPPPNLNAVSEVNSDKACFTTAFW' A
#
# COMPACT_ATOMS: atom_id res chain seq x y z
N MET A 1 -4.21 14.63 6.09
CA MET A 1 -5.59 14.13 6.23
C MET A 1 -5.53 12.72 6.81
N LYS A 2 -6.39 12.35 7.76
CA LYS A 2 -6.40 11.02 8.38
C LYS A 2 -7.69 10.28 7.99
N LEU A 3 -7.57 8.99 7.73
CA LEU A 3 -8.69 8.10 7.45
C LEU A 3 -8.66 6.97 8.49
N GLY A 4 -9.65 6.94 9.38
CA GLY A 4 -9.57 6.10 10.57
C GLY A 4 -8.39 6.49 11.48
N ASP A 5 -7.89 5.51 12.25
CA ASP A 5 -6.83 5.74 13.24
C ASP A 5 -5.41 5.58 12.66
N ASP A 6 -5.25 4.68 11.67
CA ASP A 6 -3.93 4.22 11.21
C ASP A 6 -3.55 4.66 9.80
N ILE A 7 -4.45 5.30 9.04
CA ILE A 7 -4.17 5.74 7.66
C ILE A 7 -3.99 7.26 7.62
N CYS A 8 -2.84 7.69 7.14
CA CYS A 8 -2.49 9.09 6.96
C CYS A 8 -2.18 9.39 5.49
N LEU A 9 -2.85 10.40 4.95
CA LEU A 9 -2.63 10.94 3.62
C LEU A 9 -1.92 12.29 3.73
N THR A 10 -0.80 12.41 3.01
CA THR A 10 0.04 13.61 2.97
C THR A 10 0.24 14.06 1.52
N VAL A 11 0.23 15.37 1.30
CA VAL A 11 0.61 15.94 0.01
C VAL A 11 2.10 16.26 0.10
N THR A 12 2.92 15.50 -0.60
CA THR A 12 4.38 15.67 -0.56
C THR A 12 4.83 16.79 -1.48
N CYS A 13 4.15 16.98 -2.61
CA CYS A 13 4.51 17.99 -3.60
C CYS A 13 3.32 18.39 -4.47
N ILE A 14 3.31 19.66 -4.88
CA ILE A 14 2.38 20.23 -5.85
C ILE A 14 3.23 20.92 -6.91
N ASN A 15 3.23 20.39 -8.14
CA ASN A 15 4.01 20.93 -9.26
C ASN A 15 3.13 21.07 -10.50
N GLY A 16 2.79 22.29 -10.90
CA GLY A 16 2.30 22.61 -12.25
C GLY A 16 1.17 21.75 -12.83
N GLY A 17 0.33 21.14 -11.98
CA GLY A 17 -0.75 20.23 -12.39
C GLY A 17 -0.58 18.77 -11.95
N GLN A 18 0.60 18.39 -11.46
CA GLN A 18 0.86 17.08 -10.85
C GLN A 18 0.93 17.18 -9.33
N LEU A 19 0.18 16.31 -8.66
CA LEU A 19 0.17 16.15 -7.21
C LEU A 19 0.87 14.83 -6.84
N ARG A 20 1.75 14.86 -5.85
CA ARG A 20 2.34 13.66 -5.25
C ARG A 20 1.73 13.43 -3.88
N PHE A 21 1.07 12.28 -3.71
CA PHE A 21 0.52 11.85 -2.45
C PHE A 21 1.46 10.85 -1.77
N GLY A 22 1.76 11.08 -0.49
CA GLY A 22 2.34 10.10 0.41
C GLY A 22 1.25 9.45 1.24
N ILE A 23 1.25 8.12 1.31
CA ILE A 23 0.24 7.34 2.03
C ILE A 23 0.98 6.51 3.08
N THR A 24 0.61 6.69 4.34
CA THR A 24 1.09 5.88 5.45
C THR A 24 -0.07 5.05 5.96
N ALA A 25 0.05 3.73 5.90
CA ALA A 25 -0.95 2.79 6.36
C ALA A 25 -0.28 1.48 6.79
N PRO A 26 -0.95 0.66 7.62
CA PRO A 26 -0.47 -0.69 7.96
C PRO A 26 -0.47 -1.62 6.74
N LYS A 27 0.42 -2.61 6.75
CA LYS A 27 0.65 -3.53 5.60
C LYS A 27 -0.53 -4.42 5.26
N GLU A 28 -1.46 -4.62 6.19
CA GLU A 28 -2.67 -5.42 5.98
C GLU A 28 -3.64 -4.76 4.99
N ILE A 29 -3.56 -3.44 4.86
CA ILE A 29 -4.45 -2.65 4.00
C ILE A 29 -3.78 -2.49 2.63
N ASN A 30 -4.42 -3.02 1.59
CA ASN A 30 -3.93 -2.87 0.23
C ASN A 30 -4.21 -1.45 -0.30
N ILE A 31 -3.17 -0.76 -0.74
CA ILE A 31 -3.28 0.57 -1.35
C ILE A 31 -2.87 0.45 -2.81
N VAL A 32 -3.82 0.68 -3.69
CA VAL A 32 -3.61 0.62 -5.13
C VAL A 32 -4.09 1.90 -5.80
N ARG A 33 -3.54 2.18 -6.98
CA ARG A 33 -4.04 3.25 -7.82
C ARG A 33 -5.39 2.82 -8.40
N SER A 34 -6.35 3.74 -8.45
CA SER A 34 -7.75 3.45 -8.79
C SER A 34 -7.94 2.77 -10.16
N GLU A 35 -7.06 3.05 -11.11
CA GLU A 35 -7.06 2.49 -12.46
C GLU A 35 -6.62 1.01 -12.51
N LEU A 36 -5.98 0.52 -11.45
CA LEU A 36 -5.56 -0.89 -11.35
C LEU A 36 -6.66 -1.78 -10.74
N ILE A 37 -7.76 -1.19 -10.27
CA ILE A 37 -8.89 -1.93 -9.72
C ILE A 37 -9.87 -2.21 -10.86
N ASP A 38 -10.01 -3.48 -11.24
CA ASP A 38 -11.18 -3.91 -11.99
C ASP A 38 -12.40 -3.71 -11.09
N LYS A 39 -13.43 -3.01 -11.58
CA LYS A 39 -14.61 -2.61 -10.80
C LYS A 39 -15.39 -3.79 -10.16
N GLU A 40 -15.05 -5.01 -10.52
CA GLU A 40 -15.71 -6.25 -10.11
C GLU A 40 -14.85 -7.14 -9.18
N GLN A 41 -13.61 -6.76 -8.84
CA GLN A 41 -12.74 -7.61 -8.01
C GLN A 41 -12.97 -7.37 -6.50
N PRO A 42 -13.33 -8.39 -5.72
CA PRO A 42 -13.20 -8.34 -4.26
C PRO A 42 -11.71 -8.26 -3.86
N PRO A 43 -11.39 -7.74 -2.67
CA PRO A 43 -10.01 -7.44 -2.27
C PRO A 43 -9.10 -8.68 -2.39
N PRO A 44 -7.89 -8.55 -2.98
CA PRO A 44 -7.05 -9.69 -3.36
C PRO A 44 -6.38 -10.44 -2.19
N ASN A 45 -6.75 -10.15 -0.95
CA ASN A 45 -5.98 -10.54 0.24
C ASN A 45 -6.53 -11.78 0.98
N LEU A 46 -7.40 -12.58 0.36
CA LEU A 46 -7.92 -13.83 0.97
C LEU A 46 -7.02 -15.06 0.77
N ASN A 47 -5.96 -14.97 -0.05
CA ASN A 47 -5.15 -16.13 -0.45
C ASN A 47 -3.77 -16.24 0.23
N ALA A 48 -3.41 -15.37 1.17
CA ALA A 48 -2.07 -15.36 1.78
C ALA A 48 -1.97 -16.05 3.16
N VAL A 49 -3.03 -16.73 3.64
CA VAL A 49 -3.09 -17.27 5.01
C VAL A 49 -3.05 -18.80 5.12
N SER A 50 -2.50 -19.53 4.15
CA SER A 50 -2.21 -20.97 4.34
C SER A 50 -0.74 -21.30 4.06
N GLU A 51 0.04 -21.35 5.16
CA GLU A 51 1.34 -22.03 5.38
C GLU A 51 2.52 -21.68 4.46
N VAL A 52 3.70 -21.24 4.94
CA VAL A 52 4.59 -21.99 5.85
C VAL A 52 5.47 -21.04 6.69
N ASN A 53 5.56 -21.35 7.99
CA ASN A 53 6.56 -20.85 8.95
C ASN A 53 7.92 -21.51 8.72
N SER A 54 9.01 -20.73 8.61
CA SER A 54 10.36 -21.09 9.12
C SER A 54 11.41 -20.11 8.57
N ASP A 55 12.00 -19.35 9.50
CA ASP A 55 13.41 -18.98 9.54
C ASP A 55 14.03 -18.02 8.50
N LYS A 56 14.33 -16.82 9.01
CA LYS A 56 15.46 -15.92 8.71
C LYS A 56 15.81 -15.65 7.24
N ALA A 57 15.46 -14.44 6.78
CA ALA A 57 16.41 -13.56 6.10
C ALA A 57 15.94 -12.09 6.15
N CYS A 58 16.63 -11.30 6.97
CA CYS A 58 16.83 -9.88 6.70
C CYS A 58 17.71 -9.80 5.46
N PHE A 59 17.26 -9.20 4.36
CA PHE A 59 18.16 -8.43 3.48
C PHE A 59 17.40 -7.31 2.77
N THR A 60 17.79 -6.10 3.16
CA THR A 60 17.59 -4.84 2.48
C THR A 60 18.01 -4.96 1.01
N THR A 61 17.14 -4.56 0.07
CA THR A 61 17.59 -4.14 -1.26
C THR A 61 16.86 -2.87 -1.62
N ALA A 62 17.58 -1.74 -1.51
CA ALA A 62 17.31 -0.54 -2.27
C ALA A 62 17.54 -0.87 -3.75
N PHE A 63 16.65 -0.51 -4.67
CA PHE A 63 16.99 -0.26 -6.08
C PHE A 63 15.86 0.56 -6.73
N TRP A 64 16.20 1.83 -7.01
CA TRP A 64 15.57 2.89 -7.83
C TRP A 64 14.12 3.32 -7.59
#